data_AF-A0AAD9UU48-F1
#
_entry.id   AF-A0AAD9UU48-F1
#
_cell.length_a   1.000
_cell.length_b   1.000
_cell.length_c   1.000
_cell.angle_alpha   90.00
_cell.angle_beta   90.00
_cell.angle_gamma   90.00
#
_symmetry.space_group_name_H-M   'P 1'
#
loop_
_entity.id
_entity.type
_entity.pdbx_description
1 polymer ?
#
loop_
_entity_poly.entity_id
_entity_poly.type
_entity_poly.pdbx_seq_one_letter_code
_entity_poly.pdbx_strand_id
1 'polypeptide(L)'
;MDHENNLGNFLSWCDTNGLQLSKKVKVSLEGSCHRFGMIAVDDIDKGESLFEIPRSLLLTPETSSISGILETLANDGQFALENRSGWTPLLVALMYEYTDPSSHWRPYLNLIPDINVLDQPMFWGRHERQKELKGTGILEDVEHDVQKIEEEYKCIAWPFMNKHKQYFSESHHTLDLYKHMAAFVMAYSFTENSSDEDDDSDSENATLTGPAMVPMADILNHISNNNAHLEFGDEKLTMVAVQDISKGEEIFNTYGKLANCDLLKSYGFIECELPNKYDMVSCQLHKDSYTHEF
;
A
#
# COMPACT_ATOMS: atom_id res chain seq x y z
N MET A 1 18.18 11.84 6.97
CA MET A 1 18.04 10.61 7.77
C MET A 1 19.15 9.66 7.35
N ASP A 2 19.66 8.84 8.27
CA ASP A 2 20.65 7.82 7.94
C ASP A 2 19.93 6.59 7.36
N HIS A 3 19.65 6.64 6.06
CA HIS A 3 18.87 5.61 5.35
C HIS A 3 19.53 4.23 5.44
N GLU A 4 20.86 4.17 5.46
CA GLU A 4 21.61 2.91 5.57
C GLU A 4 21.46 2.31 6.97
N ASN A 5 21.56 3.12 8.03
CA ASN A 5 21.33 2.64 9.39
C ASN A 5 19.88 2.18 9.60
N ASN A 6 18.90 2.93 9.11
CA ASN A 6 17.49 2.50 9.19
C ASN A 6 17.25 1.18 8.46
N LEU A 7 17.84 1.01 7.26
CA LEU A 7 17.75 -0.25 6.52
C LEU A 7 18.43 -1.40 7.29
N GLY A 8 19.62 -1.19 7.84
CA GLY A 8 20.31 -2.21 8.64
C GLY A 8 19.49 -2.66 9.85
N ASN A 9 18.86 -1.72 10.56
CA ASN A 9 17.97 -2.02 11.69
C ASN A 9 16.72 -2.80 11.23
N PHE A 10 16.14 -2.43 10.08
CA PHE A 10 15.02 -3.16 9.51
C PHE A 10 15.39 -4.60 9.15
N LEU A 11 16.50 -4.82 8.45
CA LEU A 11 16.94 -6.17 8.06
C LEU A 11 17.26 -7.04 9.29
N SER A 12 17.87 -6.47 10.34
CA SER A 12 18.10 -7.17 11.61
C SER A 12 16.79 -7.53 12.31
N TRP A 13 15.79 -6.64 12.23
CA TRP A 13 14.46 -6.90 12.78
C TRP A 13 13.72 -8.00 12.00
N CYS A 14 13.82 -8.02 10.68
CA CYS A 14 13.30 -9.10 9.84
C CYS A 14 13.86 -10.47 10.25
N ASP A 15 15.19 -10.58 10.36
CA ASP A 15 15.88 -11.82 10.77
C ASP A 15 15.42 -12.30 12.16
N THR A 16 15.33 -11.37 13.12
CA THR A 16 14.91 -11.69 14.49
C THR A 16 13.46 -12.17 14.57
N ASN A 17 12.60 -11.75 13.64
CA ASN A 17 11.17 -12.07 13.62
C ASN A 17 10.81 -13.17 12.61
N GLY A 18 11.79 -13.94 12.15
CA GLY A 18 11.54 -15.15 11.36
C GLY A 18 11.22 -14.91 9.89
N LEU A 19 11.44 -13.69 9.37
CA LEU A 19 11.44 -13.45 7.93
C LEU A 19 12.66 -14.13 7.33
N GLN A 20 12.45 -14.97 6.32
CA GLN A 20 13.52 -15.66 5.61
C GLN A 20 13.85 -14.91 4.33
N LEU A 21 15.07 -14.39 4.21
CA LEU A 21 15.54 -13.68 3.02
C LEU A 21 16.54 -14.56 2.25
N SER A 22 16.33 -14.75 0.95
CA SER A 22 17.26 -15.50 0.10
C SER A 22 18.64 -14.82 0.07
N LYS A 23 19.71 -15.62 0.06
CA LYS A 23 21.09 -15.11 -0.08
C LYS A 23 21.38 -14.57 -1.48
N LYS A 24 20.48 -14.83 -2.44
CA LYS A 24 20.57 -14.34 -3.82
C LYS A 24 20.01 -12.94 -4.01
N VAL A 25 19.46 -12.31 -2.97
CA VAL A 25 18.89 -10.96 -3.04
C VAL A 25 19.48 -10.02 -1.99
N LYS A 26 19.43 -8.72 -2.26
CA LYS A 26 19.71 -7.67 -1.27
C LYS A 26 18.75 -6.50 -1.44
N VAL A 27 18.41 -5.81 -0.36
CA VAL A 27 17.72 -4.51 -0.43
C VAL A 27 18.76 -3.40 -0.57
N SER A 28 18.56 -2.46 -1.49
CA SER A 28 19.56 -1.43 -1.82
C SER A 28 18.91 -0.17 -2.41
N LEU A 29 19.52 0.99 -2.17
CA LEU A 29 19.26 2.20 -2.94
C LEU A 29 19.99 2.15 -4.30
N GLU A 30 21.22 1.65 -4.30
CA GLU A 30 22.02 1.50 -5.51
C GLU A 30 21.46 0.36 -6.38
N GLY A 31 21.22 0.66 -7.65
CA GLY A 31 20.63 -0.26 -8.63
C GLY A 31 19.12 -0.27 -8.66
N SER A 32 18.43 0.46 -7.75
CA SER A 32 16.98 0.57 -7.74
C SER A 32 16.49 1.72 -8.61
N CYS A 33 15.35 1.54 -9.27
CA CYS A 33 14.69 2.57 -10.07
C CYS A 33 14.14 3.72 -9.21
N HIS A 34 13.76 3.45 -7.96
CA HIS A 34 13.22 4.44 -7.04
C HIS A 34 13.42 4.03 -5.59
N ARG A 35 14.07 4.90 -4.80
CA ARG A 35 14.43 4.66 -3.40
C ARG A 35 15.05 3.26 -3.22
N PHE A 36 14.50 2.47 -2.30
CA PHE A 36 14.94 1.12 -2.02
C PHE A 36 14.25 0.19 -3.01
N GLY A 37 15.02 -0.73 -3.56
CA GLY A 37 14.52 -1.87 -4.30
C GLY A 37 15.27 -3.13 -3.87
N MET A 38 14.85 -4.25 -4.43
CA MET A 38 15.51 -5.53 -4.21
C MET A 38 16.33 -5.90 -5.45
N ILE A 39 17.61 -6.21 -5.27
CA ILE A 39 18.55 -6.49 -6.36
C ILE A 39 19.03 -7.93 -6.26
N ALA A 40 19.06 -8.64 -7.40
CA ALA A 40 19.66 -9.95 -7.51
C ALA A 40 21.19 -9.86 -7.34
N VAL A 41 21.78 -10.61 -6.42
CA VAL A 41 23.25 -10.70 -6.23
C VAL A 41 23.87 -11.95 -6.84
N ASP A 42 23.00 -12.86 -7.29
CA ASP A 42 23.31 -14.06 -8.06
C ASP A 42 22.16 -14.33 -9.04
N ASP A 43 22.35 -15.26 -9.99
CA ASP A 43 21.28 -15.65 -10.92
C ASP A 43 20.17 -16.40 -10.15
N ILE A 44 18.92 -16.04 -10.44
CA ILE A 44 17.71 -16.58 -9.81
C ILE A 44 16.86 -17.24 -10.89
N ASP A 45 16.59 -18.53 -10.73
CA ASP A 45 15.73 -19.29 -11.62
C ASP A 45 14.25 -18.96 -11.34
N LYS A 46 13.44 -19.02 -12.40
CA LYS A 46 11.98 -18.94 -12.27
C LYS A 46 11.46 -19.96 -11.25
N GLY A 47 10.59 -19.48 -10.36
CA GLY A 47 9.95 -20.27 -9.30
C GLY A 47 10.75 -20.32 -8.00
N GLU A 48 11.94 -19.72 -7.93
CA GLU A 48 12.66 -19.59 -6.67
C GLU A 48 11.95 -18.62 -5.71
N SER A 49 11.93 -18.98 -4.42
CA SER A 49 11.49 -18.11 -3.33
C SER A 49 12.57 -17.06 -3.04
N LEU A 50 12.17 -15.80 -3.10
CA LEU A 50 13.03 -14.64 -2.82
C LEU A 50 13.05 -14.34 -1.32
N PHE A 51 11.89 -14.40 -0.68
CA PHE A 51 11.73 -14.31 0.76
C PHE A 51 10.36 -14.82 1.22
N GLU A 52 10.29 -15.15 2.51
CA GLU A 52 9.08 -15.62 3.18
C GLU A 52 8.81 -14.79 4.43
N ILE A 53 7.55 -14.36 4.60
CA ILE A 53 7.12 -13.45 5.67
C ILE A 53 6.06 -14.17 6.52
N PRO A 54 6.30 -14.41 7.82
CA PRO A 54 5.28 -14.92 8.72
C PRO A 54 4.09 -13.96 8.82
N ARG A 55 2.84 -14.48 8.85
CA ARG A 55 1.64 -13.63 8.99
C ARG A 55 1.65 -12.75 10.24
N SER A 56 2.32 -13.18 11.31
CA SER A 56 2.49 -12.39 12.54
C SER A 56 3.28 -11.09 12.35
N LEU A 57 4.02 -10.96 11.24
CA LEU A 57 4.83 -9.77 10.94
C LEU A 57 4.05 -8.69 10.18
N LEU A 58 2.89 -9.04 9.62
CA LEU A 58 2.02 -8.09 8.93
C LEU A 58 1.49 -7.09 9.95
N LEU A 59 1.39 -5.83 9.53
CA LEU A 59 0.73 -4.81 10.33
C LEU A 59 -0.71 -4.67 9.84
N THR A 60 -1.63 -5.15 10.67
CA THR A 60 -3.07 -5.12 10.49
C THR A 60 -3.73 -4.58 11.77
N PRO A 61 -5.04 -4.27 11.76
CA PRO A 61 -5.76 -3.94 12.98
C PRO A 61 -5.65 -5.03 14.06
N GLU A 62 -5.62 -6.30 13.66
CA GLU A 62 -5.60 -7.46 14.54
C GLU A 62 -4.22 -7.70 15.17
N THR A 63 -3.13 -7.42 14.44
CA THR A 63 -1.77 -7.60 14.96
C THR A 63 -1.31 -6.42 15.81
N SER A 64 -1.86 -5.22 15.62
CA SER A 64 -1.49 -4.02 16.38
C SER A 64 -1.63 -4.20 17.90
N SER A 65 -0.79 -3.50 18.66
CA SER A 65 -0.79 -3.49 20.13
C SER A 65 -2.10 -2.95 20.74
N ILE A 66 -2.92 -2.28 19.93
CA ILE A 66 -4.22 -1.73 20.31
C ILE A 66 -5.40 -2.48 19.65
N SER A 67 -5.17 -3.70 19.14
CA SER A 67 -6.19 -4.52 18.47
C SER A 67 -7.51 -4.62 19.25
N GLY A 68 -7.43 -4.82 20.56
CA GLY A 68 -8.62 -4.92 21.42
C GLY A 68 -9.53 -3.69 21.42
N ILE A 69 -9.03 -2.47 21.15
CA ILE A 69 -9.89 -1.29 20.96
C ILE A 69 -10.29 -1.09 19.50
N LEU A 70 -9.47 -1.53 18.54
CA LEU A 70 -9.77 -1.45 17.11
C LEU A 70 -10.93 -2.37 16.71
N GLU A 71 -11.11 -3.51 17.37
CA GLU A 71 -12.29 -4.36 17.22
C GLU A 71 -13.59 -3.58 17.47
N THR A 72 -13.59 -2.64 18.42
CA THR A 72 -14.79 -1.83 18.70
C THR A 72 -15.07 -0.81 17.60
N LEU A 73 -14.02 -0.32 16.92
CA LEU A 73 -14.13 0.57 15.77
C LEU A 73 -14.66 -0.18 14.55
N ALA A 74 -14.17 -1.41 14.31
CA ALA A 74 -14.62 -2.26 13.22
C ALA A 74 -16.08 -2.71 13.38
N ASN A 75 -16.53 -2.95 14.62
CA ASN A 75 -17.86 -3.44 14.94
C ASN A 75 -18.89 -2.35 15.28
N ASP A 76 -18.52 -1.07 15.24
CA ASP A 76 -19.49 0.01 15.44
C ASP A 76 -20.47 0.03 14.26
N GLY A 77 -21.75 -0.28 14.51
CA GLY A 77 -22.77 -0.41 13.48
C GLY A 77 -22.96 0.83 12.61
N GLN A 78 -22.50 2.01 13.06
CA GLN A 78 -22.44 3.22 12.21
C GLN A 78 -21.37 3.10 11.11
N PHE A 79 -20.23 2.47 11.39
CA PHE A 79 -19.14 2.27 10.44
C PHE A 79 -19.53 1.29 9.31
N ALA A 80 -20.23 0.21 9.66
CA ALA A 80 -20.67 -0.82 8.73
C ALA A 80 -21.80 -0.38 7.77
N LEU A 81 -22.61 0.63 8.15
CA LEU A 81 -23.76 1.08 7.38
C LEU A 81 -23.42 2.15 6.32
N GLU A 82 -22.25 2.78 6.38
CA GLU A 82 -21.95 4.03 5.64
C GLU A 82 -21.08 3.84 4.37
N ASN A 83 -20.84 2.60 3.90
CA ASN A 83 -20.14 2.34 2.65
C ASN A 83 -18.75 3.03 2.56
N ARG A 84 -18.02 3.03 3.68
CA ARG A 84 -16.75 3.75 3.86
C ARG A 84 -15.56 2.91 3.35
N SER A 85 -14.39 3.54 3.18
CA SER A 85 -13.18 2.94 2.56
C SER A 85 -12.71 1.61 3.15
N GLY A 86 -13.19 1.21 4.33
CA GLY A 86 -12.75 0.01 5.06
C GLY A 86 -11.35 0.16 5.67
N TRP A 87 -10.63 1.25 5.38
CA TRP A 87 -9.24 1.45 5.80
C TRP A 87 -9.11 2.05 7.20
N THR A 88 -10.16 2.66 7.75
CA THR A 88 -10.06 3.43 9.00
C THR A 88 -9.45 2.63 10.17
N PRO A 89 -9.79 1.34 10.41
CA PRO A 89 -9.13 0.55 11.45
C PRO A 89 -7.61 0.43 11.24
N LEU A 90 -7.18 0.15 10.00
CA LEU A 90 -5.75 0.07 9.65
C LEU A 90 -5.06 1.42 9.80
N LEU A 91 -5.71 2.51 9.38
CA LEU A 91 -5.17 3.86 9.50
C LEU A 91 -4.98 4.27 10.96
N VAL A 92 -5.94 3.96 11.83
CA VAL A 92 -5.81 4.24 13.26
C VAL A 92 -4.72 3.37 13.90
N ALA A 93 -4.61 2.09 13.50
CA ALA A 93 -3.52 1.21 13.91
C ALA A 93 -2.15 1.79 13.51
N LEU A 94 -2.02 2.22 12.25
CA LEU A 94 -0.81 2.83 11.71
C LEU A 94 -0.45 4.12 12.46
N MET A 95 -1.40 5.02 12.72
CA MET A 95 -1.09 6.25 13.47
C MET A 95 -0.60 5.95 14.89
N TYR A 96 -1.23 4.99 15.58
CA TYR A 96 -0.78 4.57 16.90
C TYR A 96 0.64 3.99 16.84
N GLU A 97 0.82 2.96 16.01
CA GLU A 97 2.10 2.27 15.91
C GLU A 97 3.19 3.23 15.43
N TYR A 98 2.91 4.14 14.48
CA TYR A 98 3.85 5.13 13.94
C TYR A 98 4.30 6.16 14.97
N THR A 99 3.43 6.58 15.89
CA THR A 99 3.78 7.56 16.93
C THR A 99 4.35 6.93 18.20
N ASP A 100 4.21 5.62 18.40
CA ASP A 100 4.80 4.89 19.52
C ASP A 100 6.28 4.52 19.26
N PRO A 101 7.25 5.12 19.98
CA PRO A 101 8.66 4.79 19.82
C PRO A 101 8.99 3.34 20.25
N SER A 102 8.12 2.69 21.03
CA SER A 102 8.27 1.31 21.47
C SER A 102 7.58 0.28 20.56
N SER A 103 6.97 0.74 19.47
CA SER A 103 6.28 -0.12 18.50
C SER A 103 7.15 -1.28 18.04
N HIS A 104 6.56 -2.47 17.99
CA HIS A 104 7.21 -3.66 17.45
C HIS A 104 7.69 -3.43 16.01
N TRP A 105 6.92 -2.68 15.21
CA TRP A 105 7.24 -2.35 13.82
C TRP A 105 8.14 -1.12 13.67
N ARG A 106 8.71 -0.57 14.76
CA ARG A 106 9.54 0.64 14.69
C ARG A 106 10.62 0.61 13.60
N PRO A 107 11.38 -0.48 13.41
CA PRO A 107 12.37 -0.55 12.33
C PRO A 107 11.76 -0.45 10.92
N TYR A 108 10.58 -1.05 10.71
CA TYR A 108 9.82 -0.97 9.47
C TYR A 108 9.24 0.43 9.25
N LEU A 109 8.58 0.99 10.25
CA LEU A 109 7.92 2.31 10.19
C LEU A 109 8.93 3.46 9.96
N ASN A 110 10.20 3.27 10.32
CA ASN A 110 11.30 4.20 10.02
C ASN A 110 11.70 4.24 8.53
N LEU A 111 11.21 3.33 7.69
CA LEU A 111 11.44 3.32 6.24
C LEU A 111 10.35 4.05 5.44
N ILE A 112 9.20 4.33 6.07
CA ILE A 112 8.05 4.99 5.44
C ILE A 112 8.51 6.30 4.77
N PRO A 113 8.23 6.50 3.47
CA PRO A 113 8.55 7.74 2.75
C PRO A 113 7.84 8.94 3.36
N ASP A 114 8.46 10.11 3.29
CA ASP A 114 7.71 11.35 3.47
C ASP A 114 6.80 11.63 2.26
N ILE A 115 5.83 12.53 2.45
CA ILE A 115 4.81 12.84 1.45
C ILE A 115 5.37 13.36 0.12
N ASN A 116 6.57 13.97 0.10
CA ASN A 116 7.16 14.46 -1.15
C ASN A 116 7.74 13.32 -1.97
N VAL A 117 8.09 12.20 -1.32
CA VAL A 117 8.55 11.01 -2.02
C VAL A 117 7.40 10.10 -2.43
N LEU A 118 6.27 10.15 -1.72
CA LEU A 118 5.03 9.52 -2.17
C LEU A 118 4.48 10.18 -3.43
N ASP A 119 4.64 11.51 -3.56
CA ASP A 119 4.27 12.34 -4.73
C ASP A 119 2.87 12.09 -5.32
N GLN A 120 1.96 11.54 -4.52
CA GLN A 120 0.59 11.31 -4.94
C GLN A 120 -0.11 12.66 -5.17
N PRO A 121 -0.94 12.79 -6.22
CA PRO A 121 -1.56 14.06 -6.55
C PRO A 121 -2.42 14.68 -5.43
N MET A 122 -2.91 13.89 -4.48
CA MET A 122 -3.62 14.39 -3.30
C MET A 122 -2.81 15.42 -2.48
N PHE A 123 -1.48 15.39 -2.56
CA PHE A 123 -0.59 16.36 -1.91
C PHE A 123 -0.22 17.56 -2.77
N TRP A 124 -0.46 17.52 -4.08
CA TRP A 124 -0.15 18.62 -4.99
C TRP A 124 -0.97 19.87 -4.68
N GLY A 125 -0.47 21.03 -5.10
CA GLY A 125 -1.24 22.26 -4.99
C GLY A 125 -2.54 22.18 -5.80
N ARG A 126 -3.65 22.74 -5.30
CA ARG A 126 -4.96 22.69 -6.01
C ARG A 126 -4.86 23.21 -7.45
N HIS A 127 -4.13 24.30 -7.68
CA HIS A 127 -3.93 24.86 -9.02
C HIS A 127 -3.11 23.93 -9.92
N GLU A 128 -2.08 23.28 -9.39
CA GLU A 128 -1.26 22.31 -10.11
C GLU A 128 -2.08 21.09 -10.50
N ARG A 129 -2.81 20.48 -9.55
CA ARG A 129 -3.76 19.39 -9.86
C ARG A 129 -4.71 19.75 -10.99
N GLN A 130 -5.36 20.90 -10.89
CA GLN A 130 -6.33 21.34 -11.91
C GLN A 130 -5.70 21.60 -13.27
N LYS A 131 -4.44 22.00 -13.31
CA LYS A 131 -3.72 22.26 -14.55
C LYS A 131 -3.24 20.96 -15.19
N GLU A 132 -2.62 20.07 -14.41
CA GLU A 132 -1.94 18.89 -14.92
C GLU A 132 -2.85 17.66 -15.07
N LEU A 133 -3.89 17.51 -14.23
CA LEU A 133 -4.79 16.35 -14.27
C LEU A 133 -6.06 16.58 -15.11
N LYS A 134 -6.27 17.78 -15.66
CA LYS A 134 -7.48 18.06 -16.41
C LYS A 134 -7.54 17.19 -17.68
N GLY A 135 -8.57 16.36 -17.77
CA GLY A 135 -8.80 15.48 -18.91
C GLY A 135 -8.07 14.14 -18.84
N THR A 136 -7.34 13.85 -17.75
CA THR A 136 -6.72 12.54 -17.53
C THR A 136 -7.69 11.50 -16.96
N GLY A 137 -8.88 11.93 -16.52
CA GLY A 137 -9.91 11.08 -15.93
C GLY A 137 -9.81 10.89 -14.41
N ILE A 138 -8.71 11.35 -13.78
CA ILE A 138 -8.47 11.13 -12.33
C ILE A 138 -8.56 12.41 -11.49
N LEU A 139 -8.80 13.59 -12.08
CA LEU A 139 -8.87 14.84 -11.31
C LEU A 139 -10.01 14.79 -10.30
N GLU A 140 -11.20 14.41 -10.75
CA GLU A 140 -12.40 14.31 -9.91
C GLU A 140 -12.23 13.22 -8.84
N ASP A 141 -11.59 12.10 -9.19
CA ASP A 141 -11.27 11.02 -8.25
C ASP A 141 -10.35 11.51 -7.13
N VAL A 142 -9.25 12.18 -7.48
CA VAL A 142 -8.30 12.73 -6.49
C VAL A 142 -8.97 13.77 -5.59
N GLU A 143 -9.82 14.64 -6.15
CA GLU A 143 -10.56 15.62 -5.34
C GLU A 143 -11.56 14.93 -4.39
N HIS A 144 -12.19 13.85 -4.82
CA HIS A 144 -13.09 13.05 -3.99
C HIS A 144 -12.34 12.31 -2.88
N ASP A 145 -11.20 11.68 -3.19
CA ASP A 145 -10.38 10.98 -2.19
C ASP A 145 -9.89 11.93 -1.09
N VAL A 146 -9.43 13.13 -1.46
CA VAL A 146 -9.03 14.17 -0.49
C VAL A 146 -10.19 14.53 0.43
N GLN A 147 -11.39 14.74 -0.10
CA GLN A 147 -12.57 15.08 0.71
C GLN A 147 -12.96 13.92 1.63
N LYS A 148 -13.02 12.70 1.10
CA LYS A 148 -13.39 11.50 1.83
C LYS A 148 -12.44 11.22 2.99
N ILE A 149 -11.12 11.31 2.76
CA ILE A 149 -10.09 11.11 3.81
C ILE A 149 -10.26 12.15 4.93
N GLU A 150 -10.54 13.42 4.58
CA GLU A 150 -10.78 14.45 5.59
C GLU A 150 -12.05 14.21 6.40
N GLU A 151 -13.13 13.77 5.74
CA GLU A 151 -14.41 13.47 6.39
C GLU A 151 -14.30 12.23 7.28
N GLU A 152 -13.62 11.17 6.84
CA GLU A 152 -13.35 9.96 7.63
C GLU A 152 -12.55 10.29 8.90
N TYR A 153 -11.53 11.15 8.80
CA TYR A 153 -10.80 11.62 9.98
C TYR A 153 -11.71 12.39 10.95
N LYS A 154 -12.44 13.40 10.46
CA LYS A 154 -13.22 14.30 11.31
C LYS A 154 -14.42 13.60 11.97
N CYS A 155 -15.08 12.70 11.23
CA CYS A 155 -16.34 12.10 11.65
C CYS A 155 -16.17 10.75 12.35
N ILE A 156 -15.04 10.06 12.13
CA ILE A 156 -14.83 8.71 12.68
C ILE A 156 -13.53 8.62 13.47
N ALA A 157 -12.39 8.80 12.80
CA ALA A 157 -11.10 8.45 13.39
C ALA A 157 -10.80 9.34 14.59
N TRP A 158 -11.02 10.66 14.46
CA TRP A 158 -10.80 11.60 15.55
C TRP A 158 -11.77 11.39 16.73
N PRO A 159 -13.10 11.29 16.53
CA PRO A 159 -14.01 10.94 17.62
C PRO A 159 -13.63 9.67 18.37
N PHE A 160 -13.21 8.62 17.65
CA PHE A 160 -12.70 7.38 18.23
C PHE A 160 -11.42 7.63 19.04
N MET A 161 -10.39 8.23 18.43
CA MET A 161 -9.11 8.52 19.10
C MET A 161 -9.29 9.42 20.33
N ASN A 162 -10.14 10.43 20.25
CA ASN A 162 -10.44 11.35 21.35
C ASN A 162 -11.19 10.69 22.52
N LYS A 163 -11.91 9.59 22.28
CA LYS A 163 -12.48 8.77 23.35
C LYS A 163 -11.42 7.87 24.03
N HIS A 164 -10.32 7.60 23.34
CA HIS A 164 -9.23 6.70 23.77
C HIS A 164 -7.91 7.46 24.04
N LYS A 165 -7.97 8.58 24.79
CA LYS A 165 -6.84 9.51 25.03
C LYS A 165 -5.61 8.91 25.68
N GLN A 166 -5.72 7.73 26.27
CA GLN A 166 -4.57 7.00 26.81
C GLN A 166 -3.63 6.46 25.71
N TYR A 167 -4.13 6.30 24.48
CA TYR A 167 -3.36 5.86 23.32
C TYR A 167 -3.06 7.00 22.35
N PHE A 168 -3.96 8.00 22.28
CA PHE A 168 -3.93 9.03 21.25
C PHE A 168 -3.81 10.45 21.83
N SER A 169 -3.08 11.31 21.12
CA SER A 169 -2.91 12.74 21.44
C SER A 169 -3.20 13.60 20.22
N GLU A 170 -3.94 14.70 20.41
CA GLU A 170 -4.22 15.72 19.38
C GLU A 170 -2.95 16.30 18.75
N SER A 171 -1.86 16.40 19.53
CA SER A 171 -0.59 16.95 19.06
C SER A 171 0.14 16.06 18.06
N HIS A 172 -0.11 14.75 18.09
CA HIS A 172 0.60 13.76 17.28
C HIS A 172 -0.32 13.10 16.25
N HIS A 173 -1.61 12.96 16.55
CA HIS A 173 -2.59 12.25 15.74
C HIS A 173 -3.44 13.21 14.92
N THR A 174 -2.75 14.00 14.10
CA THR A 174 -3.33 15.08 13.31
C THR A 174 -3.94 14.58 12.00
N LEU A 175 -4.72 15.45 11.34
CA LEU A 175 -5.23 15.20 9.99
C LEU A 175 -4.09 14.99 8.98
N ASP A 176 -2.97 15.70 9.13
CA ASP A 176 -1.82 15.56 8.23
C ASP A 176 -1.18 14.18 8.35
N LEU A 177 -1.04 13.66 9.58
CA LEU A 177 -0.58 12.29 9.78
C LEU A 177 -1.59 11.28 9.21
N TYR A 178 -2.90 11.51 9.39
CA TYR A 178 -3.92 10.63 8.82
C TYR A 178 -3.86 10.58 7.28
N LYS A 179 -3.69 11.74 6.62
CA LYS A 179 -3.47 11.82 5.16
C LYS A 179 -2.21 11.10 4.73
N HIS A 180 -1.12 11.24 5.48
CA HIS A 180 0.13 10.53 5.21
C HIS A 180 -0.03 9.01 5.33
N MET A 181 -0.71 8.53 6.37
CA MET A 181 -0.99 7.09 6.50
C MET A 181 -1.95 6.58 5.43
N ALA A 182 -2.95 7.37 5.02
CA ALA A 182 -3.87 7.01 3.93
C ALA A 182 -3.15 6.89 2.59
N ALA A 183 -2.28 7.84 2.28
CA ALA A 183 -1.38 7.80 1.14
C ALA A 183 -0.46 6.57 1.16
N PHE A 184 0.11 6.27 2.33
CA PHE A 184 0.97 5.10 2.50
C PHE A 184 0.20 3.78 2.31
N VAL A 185 -1.00 3.64 2.89
CA VAL A 185 -1.87 2.47 2.67
C VAL A 185 -2.20 2.32 1.18
N MET A 186 -2.57 3.40 0.50
CA MET A 186 -2.91 3.38 -0.92
C MET A 186 -1.77 2.89 -1.80
N ALA A 187 -0.52 3.23 -1.47
CA ALA A 187 0.66 2.87 -2.27
C ALA A 187 1.38 1.58 -1.83
N TYR A 188 1.25 1.15 -0.58
CA TYR A 188 2.11 0.10 0.00
C TYR A 188 1.33 -1.06 0.65
N SER A 189 0.00 -0.95 0.81
CA SER A 189 -0.78 -2.06 1.37
C SER A 189 -1.05 -3.15 0.34
N PHE A 190 -1.27 -4.36 0.85
CA PHE A 190 -1.65 -5.52 0.07
C PHE A 190 -3.02 -6.00 0.53
N THR A 191 -3.84 -6.44 -0.41
CA THR A 191 -5.10 -7.13 -0.13
C THR A 191 -4.97 -8.57 -0.59
N GLU A 192 -5.33 -9.51 0.27
CA GLU A 192 -5.44 -10.92 -0.09
C GLU A 192 -6.77 -11.11 -0.83
N ASN A 193 -6.74 -10.91 -2.14
CA ASN A 193 -7.91 -11.19 -2.98
C ASN A 193 -8.00 -12.71 -3.19
N SER A 194 -9.15 -13.27 -2.83
CA SER A 194 -9.53 -14.61 -3.27
C SER A 194 -9.72 -14.59 -4.79
N SER A 195 -8.76 -15.16 -5.51
CA SER A 195 -8.69 -15.27 -6.97
C SER A 195 -8.51 -13.95 -7.74
N ASP A 196 -7.64 -14.03 -8.75
CA ASP A 196 -7.53 -13.07 -9.83
C ASP A 196 -8.93 -12.64 -10.32
N GLU A 197 -9.04 -11.37 -10.72
CA GLU A 197 -10.26 -10.67 -11.17
C GLU A 197 -11.01 -11.30 -12.38
N ASP A 198 -10.73 -12.57 -12.72
CA ASP A 198 -11.27 -13.32 -13.84
C ASP A 198 -11.99 -14.64 -13.45
N ASP A 199 -12.06 -15.03 -12.17
CA ASP A 199 -12.86 -16.19 -11.71
C ASP A 199 -13.87 -15.81 -10.62
N ASP A 200 -15.16 -15.81 -10.97
CA ASP A 200 -16.34 -15.68 -10.09
C ASP A 200 -16.47 -16.90 -9.13
N SER A 201 -15.42 -17.21 -8.37
CA SER A 201 -15.48 -18.20 -7.29
C SER A 201 -15.28 -17.49 -5.96
N ASP A 202 -16.38 -17.30 -5.23
CA ASP A 202 -16.38 -16.94 -3.82
C ASP A 202 -15.60 -18.01 -3.04
N SER A 203 -14.28 -17.83 -2.89
CA SER A 203 -13.46 -18.66 -2.03
C SER A 203 -13.49 -18.08 -0.63
N GLU A 204 -14.22 -18.75 0.27
CA GLU A 204 -14.32 -18.47 1.72
C GLU A 204 -12.97 -18.60 2.49
N ASN A 205 -11.82 -18.60 1.81
CA ASN A 205 -10.49 -18.92 2.37
C ASN A 205 -9.54 -17.72 2.53
N ALA A 206 -9.95 -16.48 2.16
CA ALA A 206 -9.10 -15.31 2.40
C ALA A 206 -8.93 -15.09 3.92
N THR A 207 -7.67 -15.09 4.39
CA THR A 207 -7.38 -14.95 5.82
C THR A 207 -7.36 -13.48 6.26
N LEU A 208 -7.01 -12.55 5.36
CA LEU A 208 -7.11 -11.12 5.61
C LEU A 208 -8.51 -10.59 5.31
N THR A 209 -9.04 -9.77 6.23
CA THR A 209 -10.37 -9.13 6.13
C THR A 209 -10.33 -7.76 5.46
N GLY A 210 -9.15 -7.31 5.03
CA GLY A 210 -8.91 -5.99 4.44
C GLY A 210 -7.44 -5.80 4.08
N PRO A 211 -7.03 -4.57 3.73
CA PRO A 211 -5.63 -4.28 3.42
C PRO A 211 -4.72 -4.52 4.63
N ALA A 212 -3.50 -4.94 4.37
CA ALA A 212 -2.45 -5.13 5.35
C ALA A 212 -1.16 -4.49 4.86
N MET A 213 -0.34 -3.98 5.79
CA MET A 213 1.03 -3.63 5.45
C MET A 213 1.90 -4.88 5.56
N VAL A 214 2.70 -5.13 4.53
CA VAL A 214 3.50 -6.35 4.39
C VAL A 214 4.99 -5.97 4.33
N PRO A 215 5.68 -5.88 5.49
CA PRO A 215 7.08 -5.50 5.53
C PRO A 215 7.92 -6.38 4.61
N MET A 216 8.90 -5.79 3.90
CA MET A 216 9.74 -6.41 2.86
C MET A 216 9.06 -6.55 1.50
N ALA A 217 7.81 -7.01 1.43
CA ALA A 217 7.11 -7.12 0.15
C ALA A 217 6.86 -5.74 -0.48
N ASP A 218 6.56 -4.76 0.37
CA ASP A 218 6.29 -3.37 0.00
C ASP A 218 7.55 -2.54 -0.35
N ILE A 219 8.74 -3.15 -0.32
CA ILE A 219 10.00 -2.55 -0.78
C ILE A 219 10.19 -2.73 -2.30
N LEU A 220 9.59 -3.77 -2.89
CA LEU A 220 9.78 -4.05 -4.31
C LEU A 220 9.03 -3.02 -5.15
N ASN A 221 9.75 -2.38 -6.07
CA ASN A 221 9.17 -1.48 -7.06
C ASN A 221 8.30 -2.26 -8.07
N HIS A 222 7.49 -1.52 -8.83
CA HIS A 222 6.63 -2.08 -9.86
C HIS A 222 7.10 -1.75 -11.26
N ILE A 223 6.94 -2.74 -12.14
CA ILE A 223 6.80 -2.54 -13.58
C ILE A 223 5.71 -3.48 -14.10
N SER A 224 5.02 -3.08 -15.16
CA SER A 224 4.00 -3.89 -15.83
C SER A 224 4.54 -5.23 -16.34
N ASN A 225 5.84 -5.30 -16.69
CA ASN A 225 6.56 -6.53 -17.02
C ASN A 225 7.39 -7.08 -15.85
N ASN A 226 6.75 -7.22 -14.69
CA ASN A 226 7.36 -7.68 -13.44
C ASN A 226 8.04 -9.06 -13.55
N ASN A 227 8.96 -9.33 -12.64
CA ASN A 227 9.70 -10.58 -12.55
C ASN A 227 9.51 -11.30 -11.19
N ALA A 228 8.71 -10.74 -10.28
CA ALA A 228 8.26 -11.38 -9.05
C ALA A 228 6.79 -11.08 -8.71
N HIS A 229 6.18 -11.94 -7.89
CA HIS A 229 4.85 -11.72 -7.32
C HIS A 229 4.74 -12.32 -5.92
N LEU A 230 3.80 -11.80 -5.13
CA LEU A 230 3.54 -12.26 -3.77
C LEU A 230 2.44 -13.33 -3.75
N GLU A 231 2.75 -14.49 -3.18
CA GLU A 231 1.81 -15.57 -2.92
C GLU A 231 1.38 -15.56 -1.45
N PHE A 232 0.07 -15.72 -1.20
CA PHE A 232 -0.49 -15.80 0.14
C PHE A 232 -0.67 -17.26 0.55
N GLY A 233 0.11 -17.72 1.54
CA GLY A 233 -0.07 -19.03 2.17
C GLY A 233 -0.72 -18.92 3.54
N ASP A 234 -1.17 -20.05 4.09
CA ASP A 234 -1.88 -20.10 5.37
C ASP A 234 -1.07 -19.50 6.53
N GLU A 235 0.22 -19.83 6.62
CA GLU A 235 1.11 -19.39 7.72
C GLU A 235 2.01 -18.21 7.34
N LYS A 236 2.35 -18.09 6.05
CA LYS A 236 3.36 -17.17 5.54
C LYS A 236 3.04 -16.69 4.13
N LEU A 237 3.50 -15.49 3.81
CA LEU A 237 3.48 -14.94 2.47
C LEU A 237 4.84 -15.19 1.82
N THR A 238 4.88 -15.51 0.54
CA THR A 238 6.12 -15.85 -0.18
C THR A 238 6.24 -15.01 -1.44
N MET A 239 7.35 -14.29 -1.59
CA MET A 239 7.65 -13.61 -2.86
C MET A 239 8.40 -14.56 -3.78
N VAL A 240 7.85 -14.81 -4.96
CA VAL A 240 8.36 -15.84 -5.90
C VAL A 240 8.74 -15.19 -7.22
N ALA A 241 9.90 -15.58 -7.76
CA ALA A 241 10.33 -15.17 -9.10
C ALA A 241 9.43 -15.80 -10.17
N VAL A 242 8.87 -15.00 -11.08
CA VAL A 242 8.00 -15.48 -12.18
C VAL A 242 8.74 -15.64 -13.51
N GLN A 243 10.00 -15.18 -13.55
CA GLN A 243 10.94 -15.25 -14.67
C GLN A 243 12.34 -15.55 -14.13
N ASP A 244 13.27 -15.95 -14.99
CA ASP A 244 14.69 -16.00 -14.63
C ASP A 244 15.20 -14.56 -14.47
N ILE A 245 15.96 -14.28 -13.40
CA ILE A 245 16.49 -12.96 -13.07
C ILE A 245 18.01 -13.06 -13.00
N SER A 246 18.69 -12.29 -13.84
CA SER A 246 20.15 -12.28 -13.89
C SER A 246 20.73 -11.49 -12.72
N LYS A 247 21.93 -11.89 -12.29
CA LYS A 247 22.69 -11.13 -11.31
C LYS A 247 22.82 -9.65 -11.69
N GLY A 248 22.47 -8.77 -10.75
CA GLY A 248 22.54 -7.33 -10.88
C GLY A 248 21.23 -6.67 -11.34
N GLU A 249 20.24 -7.46 -11.75
CA GLU A 249 18.91 -6.92 -12.09
C GLU A 249 18.11 -6.58 -10.84
N GLU A 250 17.28 -5.55 -10.96
CA GLU A 250 16.26 -5.23 -9.95
C GLU A 250 15.09 -6.21 -10.08
N ILE A 251 14.56 -6.58 -8.92
CA ILE A 251 13.41 -7.43 -8.76
C ILE A 251 12.20 -6.53 -8.58
N PHE A 252 11.26 -6.67 -9.51
CA PHE A 252 10.04 -5.90 -9.57
C PHE A 252 8.84 -6.78 -9.26
N ASN A 253 7.98 -6.28 -8.37
CA ASN A 253 6.69 -6.87 -8.06
C ASN A 253 5.61 -6.37 -9.05
N THR A 254 4.45 -7.02 -9.03
CA THR A 254 3.22 -6.49 -9.62
C THR A 254 2.37 -5.78 -8.57
N TYR A 255 1.89 -4.57 -8.88
CA TYR A 255 0.86 -3.88 -8.10
C TYR A 255 -0.55 -4.14 -8.65
N GLY A 256 -0.64 -4.93 -9.72
CA GLY A 256 -1.87 -5.21 -10.45
C GLY A 256 -1.76 -4.84 -11.94
N LYS A 257 -2.88 -4.98 -12.65
CA LYS A 257 -3.02 -4.59 -14.07
C LYS A 257 -3.44 -3.12 -14.15
N LEU A 258 -2.54 -2.20 -13.77
CA LEU A 258 -2.85 -0.78 -13.57
C LEU A 258 -2.48 0.08 -14.77
N ALA A 259 -3.35 1.03 -15.14
CA ALA A 259 -3.03 2.07 -16.12
C ALA A 259 -2.16 3.17 -15.50
N ASN A 260 -1.50 3.99 -16.32
CA ASN A 260 -0.63 5.06 -15.82
C ASN A 260 -1.40 6.10 -14.98
N CYS A 261 -2.68 6.33 -15.28
CA CYS A 261 -3.51 7.21 -14.45
C CYS A 261 -3.72 6.66 -13.04
N ASP A 262 -3.88 5.34 -12.90
CA ASP A 262 -4.05 4.68 -11.60
C ASP A 262 -2.72 4.60 -10.84
N LEU A 263 -1.61 4.33 -11.55
CA LEU A 263 -0.26 4.41 -10.97
C LEU A 263 0.02 5.79 -10.41
N LEU A 264 -0.29 6.85 -11.17
CA LEU A 264 -0.09 8.22 -10.71
C LEU A 264 -0.97 8.54 -9.50
N LYS A 265 -2.26 8.22 -9.58
CA LYS A 265 -3.23 8.49 -8.51
C LYS A 265 -2.82 7.80 -7.21
N SER A 266 -2.52 6.50 -7.27
CA SER A 266 -2.37 5.64 -6.09
C SER A 266 -0.94 5.49 -5.61
N TYR A 267 0.07 5.68 -6.47
CA TYR A 267 1.47 5.41 -6.15
C TYR A 267 2.41 6.59 -6.44
N GLY A 268 1.91 7.66 -7.09
CA GLY A 268 2.70 8.86 -7.37
C GLY A 268 3.76 8.71 -8.45
N PHE A 269 3.66 7.69 -9.31
CA PHE A 269 4.57 7.51 -10.45
C PHE A 269 3.84 7.02 -11.70
N ILE A 270 4.53 7.04 -12.84
CA ILE A 270 4.05 6.47 -14.11
C ILE A 270 5.18 5.66 -14.77
N GLU A 271 4.83 4.67 -15.60
CA GLU A 271 5.79 3.93 -16.42
C GLU A 271 6.03 4.70 -17.74
N CYS A 272 7.16 5.41 -17.81
CA CYS A 272 7.54 6.20 -18.99
C CYS A 272 8.46 5.47 -19.97
N GLU A 273 9.40 4.66 -19.45
CA GLU A 273 10.52 4.15 -20.26
C GLU A 273 10.16 2.90 -21.06
N LEU A 274 9.30 2.05 -20.49
CA LEU A 274 8.74 0.88 -21.14
C LEU A 274 7.22 1.09 -21.26
N PRO A 275 6.60 0.70 -22.39
CA PRO A 275 5.16 0.86 -22.56
C PRO A 275 4.43 0.01 -21.53
N ASN A 276 3.72 0.67 -20.61
CA ASN A 276 2.79 -0.01 -19.71
C ASN A 276 1.74 -0.74 -20.55
N LYS A 277 1.80 -2.07 -20.55
CA LYS A 277 0.92 -2.92 -21.36
C LYS A 277 -0.54 -2.90 -20.88
N TYR A 278 -0.79 -2.37 -19.69
CA TYR A 278 -2.12 -2.20 -19.10
C TYR A 278 -2.60 -0.75 -19.15
N ASP A 279 -1.91 0.14 -19.89
CA ASP A 279 -2.34 1.52 -20.00
C ASP A 279 -3.70 1.64 -20.71
N MET A 280 -4.56 2.51 -20.19
CA MET A 280 -5.95 2.64 -20.62
C MET A 280 -6.40 4.09 -20.59
N VAL A 281 -7.40 4.40 -21.42
CA VAL A 281 -8.12 5.68 -21.41
C VAL A 281 -9.61 5.42 -21.33
N SER A 282 -10.31 6.14 -20.45
CA SER A 282 -11.76 6.04 -20.32
C SER A 282 -12.47 6.98 -21.29
N CYS A 283 -13.35 6.43 -22.13
CA CYS A 283 -14.21 7.20 -23.02
C CYS A 283 -15.65 7.19 -22.50
N GLN A 284 -16.10 8.31 -21.93
CA GLN A 284 -17.50 8.44 -21.52
C GLN A 284 -18.41 8.54 -22.75
N LEU A 285 -19.26 7.53 -22.94
CA LEU A 285 -20.28 7.55 -23.98
C LEU A 285 -21.53 8.25 -23.45
N HIS A 286 -21.80 9.46 -23.93
CA HIS A 286 -23.10 10.09 -23.73
C HIS A 286 -24.12 9.42 -24.64
N LYS A 287 -25.16 8.79 -24.05
CA LYS A 287 -26.34 8.40 -24.82
C LYS A 287 -27.12 9.66 -25.18
N ASP A 288 -27.05 10.06 -26.44
CA ASP A 288 -28.03 10.99 -26.99
C ASP A 288 -29.42 10.34 -26.88
N SER A 289 -30.32 10.98 -26.15
CA SER A 289 -31.73 10.61 -26.09
C SER A 289 -32.41 10.94 -27.42
N TYR A 290 -32.21 10.10 -28.43
CA TYR A 290 -33.07 10.06 -29.60
C TYR A 290 -34.41 9.45 -29.21
N THR A 291 -35.35 10.29 -28.77
CA THR A 291 -36.78 9.97 -28.82
C THR A 291 -37.19 9.84 -30.28
N HIS A 292 -37.25 8.62 -30.80
CA HIS A 292 -38.06 8.33 -31.97
C HIS A 292 -39.52 8.34 -31.52
N GLU A 293 -40.20 9.47 -31.72
CA GLU A 293 -41.66 9.51 -31.79
C GLU A 293 -42.09 8.75 -33.06
N PHE A 294 -42.85 7.67 -32.87
CA PHE A 294 -43.65 7.02 -33.90
C PHE A 294 -45.13 7.15 -33.55
#